data_AF-A0AAV9M8W0-F1
#
_entry.id   AF-A0AAV9M8W0-F1
#
_cell.length_a   1.000
_cell.length_b   1.000
_cell.length_c   1.000
_cell.angle_alpha   90.00
_cell.angle_beta   90.00
_cell.angle_gamma   90.00
#
_symmetry.space_group_name_H-M   'P 1'
#
loop_
_entity.id
_entity.type
_entity.pdbx_description
1 polymer ?
#
loop_
_entity_poly.entity_id
_entity_poly.type
_entity_poly.pdbx_seq_one_letter_code
_entity_poly.pdbx_strand_id
1 'polypeptide(L)'
;MDYSPVLDCHTSHIAVKFAEILTNIDGCSGKELEKEAKLLKNGDAGMVNMIPTKPMVVETFAEYPTLGRFAVREMSRTVAVVVVKNVDKKDPTGA
;
A
#
# COMPACT_ATOMS: atom_id res chain seq x y z
N MET A 1 5.57 12.95 4.85
CA MET A 1 6.54 11.94 5.29
C MET A 1 7.37 11.54 4.08
N ASP A 2 8.69 11.64 4.12
CA ASP A 2 9.56 11.26 2.99
C ASP A 2 9.97 9.77 3.05
N TYR A 3 9.00 8.88 3.27
CA TYR A 3 9.23 7.44 3.25
C TYR A 3 8.88 6.88 1.87
N SER A 4 9.89 6.37 1.17
CA SER A 4 9.79 5.88 -0.22
C SER A 4 10.35 4.47 -0.39
N PRO A 5 9.71 3.43 0.17
CA PRO A 5 10.14 2.06 -0.01
C PRO A 5 9.85 1.55 -1.43
N VAL A 6 10.38 0.37 -1.75
CA VAL A 6 10.11 -0.32 -3.00
C VAL A 6 8.95 -1.29 -2.79
N LEU A 7 7.94 -1.26 -3.65
CA LEU A 7 6.88 -2.26 -3.71
C LEU A 7 7.20 -3.30 -4.78
N ASP A 8 7.04 -4.55 -4.40
CA ASP A 8 6.98 -5.67 -5.33
C ASP A 8 5.51 -6.01 -5.59
N CYS A 9 5.04 -5.66 -6.78
CA CYS A 9 3.73 -6.01 -7.31
C CYS A 9 3.94 -7.02 -8.43
N HIS A 10 3.71 -8.32 -8.16
CA HIS A 10 3.98 -9.40 -9.11
C HIS A 10 5.42 -9.39 -9.65
N THR A 11 5.61 -8.89 -10.87
CA THR A 11 6.90 -8.77 -11.58
C THR A 11 7.44 -7.34 -11.52
N SER A 12 6.60 -6.37 -11.13
CA SER A 12 6.93 -4.96 -11.08
C SER A 12 7.60 -4.61 -9.75
N HIS A 13 8.72 -3.89 -9.84
CA HIS A 13 9.50 -3.41 -8.69
C HIS A 13 9.59 -1.89 -8.80
N ILE A 14 8.78 -1.17 -8.02
CA ILE A 14 8.60 0.29 -8.17
C ILE A 14 8.68 0.97 -6.80
N ALA A 15 9.38 2.11 -6.74
CA ALA A 15 9.40 2.95 -5.57
C ALA A 15 8.06 3.67 -5.40
N VAL A 16 7.53 3.67 -4.17
CA VAL A 16 6.22 4.26 -3.87
C VAL A 16 6.36 5.21 -2.70
N LYS A 17 5.72 6.37 -2.81
CA LYS A 17 5.70 7.38 -1.76
C LYS A 17 4.49 7.13 -0.86
N PHE A 18 4.73 7.14 0.45
CA PHE A 18 3.66 7.10 1.44
C PHE A 18 3.06 8.51 1.55
N ALA A 19 1.82 8.69 1.11
CA ALA A 19 1.16 9.99 1.12
C ALA A 19 0.65 10.32 2.52
N GLU A 20 -0.23 9.46 3.05
CA GLU A 20 -0.88 9.66 4.33
C GLU A 20 -1.32 8.32 4.94
N ILE A 21 -1.33 8.27 6.28
CA ILE A 21 -1.87 7.15 7.05
C ILE A 21 -3.28 7.56 7.48
N LEU A 22 -4.28 6.86 6.97
CA LEU A 22 -5.68 7.21 7.21
C LEU A 22 -6.16 6.73 8.58
N THR A 23 -5.96 5.44 8.87
CA THR A 23 -6.47 4.81 10.09
C THR A 23 -5.52 3.72 10.57
N ASN A 24 -5.39 3.60 11.89
CA ASN A 24 -4.80 2.43 12.51
C ASN A 24 -5.92 1.40 12.74
N ILE A 25 -5.70 0.18 12.27
CA ILE A 25 -6.65 -0.92 12.35
C ILE A 25 -6.02 -2.08 13.11
N ASP A 26 -6.84 -2.86 13.81
CA ASP A 26 -6.39 -4.11 14.36
C ASP A 26 -6.16 -5.14 13.23
N GLY A 27 -4.95 -5.71 13.15
CA GLY A 27 -4.56 -6.65 12.09
C GLY A 27 -5.34 -7.98 12.12
N CYS A 28 -5.95 -8.33 13.25
CA CYS A 28 -6.78 -9.53 13.39
C CYS A 28 -8.26 -9.27 13.10
N SER A 29 -8.85 -8.23 13.70
CA SER A 29 -10.29 -7.96 13.59
C SER A 29 -10.69 -6.96 12.50
N GLY A 30 -9.73 -6.21 11.96
CA GLY A 30 -9.97 -5.15 10.97
C GLY A 30 -10.75 -3.95 11.53
N LYS A 31 -10.92 -3.87 12.85
CA LYS A 31 -11.59 -2.74 13.52
C LYS A 31 -10.67 -1.54 13.58
N GLU A 32 -11.22 -0.36 13.29
CA GLU A 32 -10.52 0.92 13.45
C GLU A 32 -10.26 1.19 14.93
N LEU A 33 -9.00 1.37 15.29
CA LEU A 33 -8.58 1.73 16.64
C LEU A 33 -8.48 3.25 16.77
N GLU A 34 -7.77 3.89 15.84
CA GLU A 34 -7.55 5.33 15.81
C GLU A 34 -7.75 5.87 14.39
N LYS A 35 -8.54 6.94 14.28
CA LYS A 35 -8.71 7.73 13.07
C LYS A 35 -7.59 8.78 13.04
N GLU A 36 -6.78 8.79 11.99
CA GLU A 36 -5.58 9.63 11.80
C GLU A 36 -4.38 9.27 12.70
N ALA A 37 -3.85 8.05 12.53
CA ALA A 37 -2.61 7.66 13.19
C ALA A 37 -1.39 8.35 12.59
N LYS A 38 -0.56 8.96 13.43
CA LYS A 38 0.65 9.67 12.98
C LYS A 38 1.82 8.75 12.66
N LEU A 39 1.86 7.54 13.21
CA LEU A 39 2.94 6.56 13.01
C LEU A 39 2.37 5.14 13.18
N LEU A 40 2.84 4.19 12.37
CA LEU A 40 2.59 2.76 12.53
C LEU A 40 3.88 2.10 13.01
N LYS A 41 3.80 1.21 14.00
CA LYS A 41 4.94 0.44 14.51
C LYS A 41 4.87 -1.01 14.00
N ASN A 42 5.94 -1.76 14.26
CA ASN A 42 5.96 -3.19 13.93
C ASN A 42 4.86 -3.94 14.70
N GLY A 43 4.01 -4.66 13.97
CA GLY A 43 2.84 -5.36 14.50
C GLY A 43 1.52 -4.59 14.35
N ASP A 44 1.56 -3.28 14.06
CA ASP A 44 0.36 -2.51 13.78
C ASP A 44 -0.09 -2.74 12.33
N ALA A 45 -1.39 -2.66 12.10
CA ALA A 45 -1.97 -2.63 10.77
C ALA A 45 -2.65 -1.27 10.55
N GLY A 46 -2.66 -0.79 9.32
CA GLY A 46 -3.27 0.51 9.02
C GLY A 46 -3.73 0.61 7.59
N MET A 47 -4.66 1.52 7.33
CA MET A 47 -4.92 1.98 5.98
C MET A 47 -3.99 3.14 5.66
N VAL A 48 -3.33 3.03 4.51
CA VAL A 48 -2.34 4.00 4.05
C VAL A 48 -2.61 4.29 2.58
N ASN A 49 -2.62 5.58 2.23
CA ASN A 49 -2.65 6.02 0.85
C ASN A 49 -1.21 6.08 0.31
N MET A 50 -1.02 5.41 -0.82
CA MET A 50 0.28 5.23 -1.44
C MET A 50 0.25 5.78 -2.86
N ILE A 51 1.27 6.58 -3.21
CA ILE A 51 1.39 7.20 -4.53
C ILE A 51 2.60 6.58 -5.26
N PRO A 52 2.39 5.82 -6.34
CA PRO A 52 3.49 5.24 -7.09
C PRO A 52 4.28 6.33 -7.83
N THR A 53 5.60 6.20 -7.85
CA THR A 53 6.47 7.18 -8.53
C THR A 53 6.49 7.02 -10.05
N LYS A 54 6.14 5.83 -10.54
CA LYS A 54 6.03 5.50 -11.97
C LYS A 54 4.63 4.95 -12.25
N PRO A 55 4.12 5.05 -13.49
CA PRO A 55 2.88 4.41 -13.88
C PRO A 55 2.92 2.91 -13.57
N MET A 56 1.96 2.44 -12.79
CA MET A 56 1.83 1.03 -12.42
C MET A 56 0.36 0.62 -12.51
N VAL A 57 0.13 -0.66 -12.77
CA VAL A 57 -1.21 -1.25 -12.75
C VAL A 57 -1.36 -2.01 -11.44
N VAL A 58 -2.41 -1.69 -10.70
CA VAL A 58 -2.79 -2.35 -9.45
C VAL A 58 -4.29 -2.55 -9.46
N GLU A 59 -4.75 -3.63 -8.84
CA GLU A 59 -6.16 -3.96 -8.74
C GLU A 59 -6.54 -4.26 -7.30
N THR A 60 -7.83 -4.18 -7.00
CA THR A 60 -8.31 -4.56 -5.67
C THR A 60 -8.12 -6.05 -5.44
N PHE A 61 -7.80 -6.42 -4.19
CA PHE A 61 -7.58 -7.83 -3.86
C PHE A 61 -8.81 -8.70 -4.11
N ALA A 62 -10.01 -8.13 -3.96
CA ALA A 62 -11.27 -8.84 -4.20
C ALA A 62 -11.48 -9.18 -5.68
N GLU A 63 -11.05 -8.31 -6.59
CA GLU A 63 -11.24 -8.47 -8.02
C GLU A 63 -10.09 -9.27 -8.66
N TYR A 64 -8.85 -8.90 -8.36
CA TYR A 64 -7.65 -9.59 -8.83
C TYR A 64 -6.68 -9.83 -7.66
N PRO A 65 -6.81 -11.00 -6.97
CA PRO A 65 -6.00 -11.33 -5.80
C PRO A 65 -4.49 -11.24 -6.02
N THR A 66 -4.06 -11.50 -7.24
CA THR A 66 -2.66 -11.57 -7.60
C THR A 66 -2.06 -10.17 -7.77
N LEU A 67 -2.82 -9.22 -8.31
CA LEU A 67 -2.44 -7.79 -8.47
C LEU A 67 -2.80 -6.92 -7.26
N GLY A 68 -3.45 -7.48 -6.24
CA GLY A 68 -3.87 -6.78 -5.04
C GLY A 68 -3.07 -7.10 -3.78
N ARG A 69 -1.95 -7.83 -3.88
CA ARG A 69 -1.04 -8.13 -2.75
C ARG A 69 0.38 -7.70 -3.07
N PHE A 70 0.96 -6.87 -2.20
CA PHE A 70 2.30 -6.33 -2.39
C PHE A 70 3.20 -6.62 -1.20
N ALA A 71 4.47 -6.86 -1.48
CA ALA A 71 5.52 -6.81 -0.46
C ALA A 71 6.17 -5.44 -0.48
N VAL A 72 6.26 -4.80 0.69
CA VAL A 72 7.04 -3.57 0.86
C VAL A 72 8.45 -3.98 1.25
N ARG A 73 9.43 -3.52 0.48
CA ARG A 73 10.85 -3.77 0.72
C ARG A 73 11.62 -2.50 1.01
N GLU A 74 12.50 -2.62 1.99
CA GLU A 74 13.50 -1.61 2.34
C GLU A 74 14.84 -2.32 2.59
N MET A 75 15.93 -1.81 2.02
CA MET A 75 17.28 -2.41 2.14
C MET A 75 17.28 -3.94 1.91
N SER A 76 16.56 -4.39 0.88
CA SER A 76 16.41 -5.81 0.50
C SER A 76 15.67 -6.71 1.51
N ARG A 77 15.06 -6.15 2.56
CA ARG A 77 14.23 -6.87 3.52
C ARG A 77 12.77 -6.50 3.36
N THR A 78 11.89 -7.48 3.50
CA THR A 78 10.44 -7.23 3.55
C THR A 78 10.09 -6.61 4.89
N VAL A 79 9.60 -5.38 4.88
CA VAL A 79 9.22 -4.63 6.09
C VAL A 79 7.73 -4.71 6.38
N ALA A 80 6.91 -4.88 5.35
CA ALA A 80 5.47 -5.03 5.47
C ALA A 80 4.87 -5.78 4.30
N VAL A 81 3.66 -6.29 4.49
CA VAL A 81 2.82 -6.87 3.44
C VAL A 81 1.54 -6.05 3.37
N VAL A 82 1.11 -5.72 2.17
CA VAL A 82 -0.03 -4.82 1.94
C VAL A 82 -1.05 -5.50 1.04
N VAL A 83 -2.31 -5.27 1.34
CA VAL A 83 -3.45 -5.75 0.55
C VAL A 83 -4.24 -4.54 0.07
N VAL A 84 -4.47 -4.46 -1.23
CA VAL A 84 -5.18 -3.35 -1.86
C VAL A 84 -6.67 -3.46 -1.58
N LYS A 85 -7.20 -2.45 -0.89
CA LYS A 85 -8.64 -2.32 -0.65
C LYS A 85 -9.35 -1.46 -1.69
N ASN A 86 -8.70 -0.40 -2.16
CA ASN A 86 -9.24 0.51 -3.17
C ASN A 86 -8.13 0.99 -4.10
N VAL A 87 -8.48 1.34 -5.34
CA VAL A 87 -7.58 1.86 -6.36
C VAL A 87 -8.25 3.05 -7.06
N ASP A 88 -7.62 4.21 -6.97
CA ASP A 88 -7.98 5.35 -7.81
C ASP A 88 -7.38 5.17 -9.20
N LYS A 89 -8.19 4.65 -10.13
CA LYS A 89 -7.78 4.42 -11.52
C LYS A 89 -7.76 5.77 -12.24
N LYS A 90 -6.62 6.13 -12.82
CA LYS A 90 -6.54 7.28 -13.73
C LYS A 90 -7.19 6.91 -15.06
N ASP A 91 -8.06 7.76 -15.58
CA ASP A 91 -8.71 7.55 -16.88
C ASP A 91 -7.68 7.31 -17.99
N PRO A 92 -7.90 6.32 -18.87
CA PRO A 92 -6.96 5.95 -19.95
C PRO A 92 -7.00 6.92 -21.14
N THR A 93 -7.32 8.20 -20.93
CA THR A 93 -7.34 9.20 -22.01
C THR A 93 -5.93 9.76 -22.19
N GLY A 94 -5.10 9.03 -22.93
CA GLY A 94 -3.74 9.44 -23.28
C GLY A 94 -2.96 8.31 -23.92
N ALA A 95 -3.45 7.82 -25.05
CA ALA A 95 -2.65 7.12 -26.06
C ALA A 95 -2.06 8.14 -27.03
#